data_AF-A0A164PZB9-F1
#
_entry.id   AF-A0A164PZB9-F1
#
_cell.length_a   1.000
_cell.length_b   1.000
_cell.length_c   1.000
_cell.angle_alpha   90.00
_cell.angle_beta   90.00
_cell.angle_gamma   90.00
#
_symmetry.space_group_name_H-M   'P 1'
#
loop_
_entity.id
_entity.type
_entity.pdbx_description
1 polymer ?
#
loop_
_entity_poly.entity_id
_entity_poly.type
_entity_poly.pdbx_seq_one_letter_code
_entity_poly.pdbx_strand_id
1 'polypeptide(L)'
;MANFVPILDVETKRQRKSFATKYLDLYDDNFWNAVVFSDEQRFIYNASGEISLYAGDHLATIPNSVAVWGAISQGNFNNVLKKIHGRMDSRQYMELLNQNVVPYCQDNPLIHDYFPVHTALSVRQFLKAHSVTVLEDWPKKSGDIMPLETVWLDMIDRLTERNVLAFDTSQLWSHLVELWERLSLEGYFSQLISTMPNRLRIVIAQNGAWIR
;
A
#
# COMPACT_ATOMS: atom_id res chain seq x y z
N MET A 1 -14.77 -5.32 -17.84
CA MET A 1 -15.08 -3.88 -17.99
C MET A 1 -13.78 -3.17 -18.28
N ALA A 2 -13.75 -2.18 -19.17
CA ALA A 2 -12.53 -1.41 -19.41
C ALA A 2 -12.19 -0.65 -18.12
N ASN A 3 -11.12 -1.05 -17.42
CA ASN A 3 -10.63 -0.33 -16.26
C ASN A 3 -10.24 1.08 -16.72
N PHE A 4 -11.04 2.08 -16.34
CA PHE A 4 -10.73 3.47 -16.61
C PHE A 4 -9.44 3.81 -15.89
N VAL A 5 -8.35 3.95 -16.64
CA VAL A 5 -7.09 4.46 -16.12
C VAL A 5 -7.08 5.97 -16.39
N PRO A 6 -7.16 6.83 -15.35
CA PRO A 6 -7.23 8.27 -15.54
C PRO A 6 -6.02 8.78 -16.33
N ILE A 7 -6.21 9.69 -17.28
CA ILE A 7 -5.08 10.30 -17.98
C ILE A 7 -4.29 11.16 -16.98
N LEU A 8 -2.99 10.90 -16.85
CA LEU A 8 -2.10 11.75 -16.06
C LEU A 8 -1.84 13.06 -16.78
N ASP A 9 -2.01 14.17 -16.06
CA ASP A 9 -1.57 15.48 -16.51
C ASP A 9 -0.04 15.58 -16.62
N VAL A 10 0.42 16.60 -17.33
CA VAL A 10 1.85 16.80 -17.63
C VAL A 10 2.67 16.98 -16.35
N GLU A 11 2.11 17.64 -15.35
CA GLU A 11 2.78 17.88 -14.06
C GLU A 11 3.01 16.56 -13.32
N THR A 12 1.99 15.72 -13.21
CA THR A 12 2.05 14.42 -12.54
C THR A 12 3.06 13.51 -13.22
N LYS A 13 3.07 13.45 -14.56
CA LYS A 13 4.08 12.68 -15.30
C LYS A 13 5.50 13.18 -15.01
N ARG A 14 5.70 14.50 -14.95
CA ARG A 14 7.02 15.09 -14.63
C ARG A 14 7.46 14.73 -13.21
N GLN A 15 6.57 14.83 -12.23
CA GLN A 15 6.85 14.48 -10.84
C GLN A 15 7.23 13.00 -10.69
N ARG A 16 6.45 12.10 -11.32
CA ARG A 16 6.73 10.67 -11.36
C ARG A 16 8.10 10.36 -11.96
N LYS A 17 8.42 10.96 -13.11
CA LYS A 17 9.74 10.81 -13.75
C LYS A 17 10.86 11.36 -12.89
N SER A 18 10.68 12.55 -12.29
CA SER A 18 11.67 13.19 -11.43
C SER A 18 11.98 12.35 -10.19
N PHE A 19 10.94 11.80 -9.54
CA PHE A 19 11.09 10.87 -8.44
C PHE A 19 11.89 9.64 -8.87
N ALA A 20 11.46 8.98 -9.94
CA ALA A 20 12.11 7.78 -10.44
C ALA A 20 13.59 8.00 -10.77
N THR A 21 13.92 9.10 -11.46
CA THR A 21 15.30 9.47 -11.78
C THR A 21 16.12 9.76 -10.52
N LYS A 22 15.60 10.61 -9.62
CA LYS A 22 16.28 10.96 -8.37
C LYS A 22 16.69 9.72 -7.57
N TYR A 23 15.77 8.79 -7.34
CA TYR A 23 16.06 7.64 -6.48
C TYR A 23 16.89 6.56 -7.16
N LEU A 24 16.91 6.48 -8.50
CA LEU A 24 17.83 5.61 -9.22
C LEU A 24 19.24 6.19 -9.34
N ASP A 25 19.39 7.52 -9.35
CA ASP A 25 20.68 8.18 -9.47
C ASP A 25 21.40 8.33 -8.12
N LEU A 26 20.65 8.59 -7.04
CA LEU A 26 21.22 8.91 -5.72
C LEU A 26 21.42 7.69 -4.81
N TYR A 27 20.73 6.58 -5.08
CA TYR A 27 20.71 5.43 -4.20
C TYR A 27 20.96 4.14 -4.98
N ASP A 28 21.52 3.14 -4.27
CA ASP A 28 21.63 1.81 -4.83
C ASP A 28 20.27 1.07 -4.79
N ASP A 29 20.22 -0.08 -5.45
CA ASP A 29 19.02 -0.91 -5.51
C ASP A 29 18.58 -1.41 -4.11
N ASN A 30 19.46 -1.38 -3.10
CA ASN A 30 19.17 -1.83 -1.73
C ASN A 30 18.47 -0.78 -0.87
N PHE A 31 18.44 0.50 -1.27
CA PHE A 31 17.72 1.54 -0.55
C PHE A 31 16.27 1.14 -0.24
N TRP A 32 15.59 0.52 -1.21
CA TRP A 32 14.20 0.08 -1.08
C TRP A 32 14.00 -1.01 -0.03
N ASN A 33 15.05 -1.76 0.32
CA ASN A 33 14.97 -2.81 1.32
C ASN A 33 14.69 -2.25 2.72
N ALA A 34 15.12 -1.01 2.97
CA ALA A 34 14.88 -0.30 4.23
C ALA A 34 13.56 0.48 4.23
N VAL A 35 12.96 0.76 3.08
CA VAL A 35 11.75 1.59 3.01
C VAL A 35 10.54 0.82 3.56
N VAL A 36 9.75 1.46 4.43
CA VAL A 36 8.45 0.95 4.86
C VAL A 36 7.37 1.56 3.97
N PHE A 37 6.59 0.71 3.31
CA PHE A 37 5.42 1.12 2.54
C PHE A 37 4.18 0.85 3.36
N SER A 38 3.23 1.80 3.39
CA SER A 38 1.93 1.59 4.02
C SER A 38 0.79 2.12 3.15
N ASP A 39 -0.34 1.42 3.17
CA ASP A 39 -1.50 1.69 2.32
C ASP A 39 -2.77 1.06 2.90
N GLU A 40 -3.93 1.53 2.44
CA GLU A 40 -5.24 1.01 2.80
C GLU A 40 -5.97 0.38 1.61
N GLN A 41 -6.74 -0.67 1.88
CA GLN A 41 -7.63 -1.25 0.90
C GLN A 41 -8.93 -1.74 1.53
N ARG A 42 -9.99 -1.91 0.73
CA ARG A 42 -11.24 -2.51 1.14
C ARG A 42 -11.59 -3.72 0.29
N PHE A 43 -11.69 -4.86 0.96
CA PHE A 43 -12.18 -6.10 0.38
C PHE A 43 -13.69 -6.19 0.59
N ILE A 44 -14.42 -6.68 -0.41
CA ILE A 44 -15.86 -6.92 -0.38
C ILE A 44 -16.17 -8.34 -0.83
N TYR A 45 -17.34 -8.85 -0.45
CA TYR A 45 -17.90 -10.07 -1.04
C TYR A 45 -19.34 -9.85 -1.54
N ASN A 46 -19.70 -10.53 -2.62
CA ASN A 46 -21.03 -10.48 -3.19
C ASN A 46 -21.97 -11.56 -2.61
N ALA A 47 -23.20 -11.68 -3.12
CA ALA A 47 -24.17 -12.67 -2.65
C ALA A 47 -23.73 -14.13 -2.87
N SER A 48 -22.87 -14.38 -3.87
CA SER A 48 -22.25 -15.69 -4.13
C SER A 48 -21.07 -15.97 -3.20
N GLY A 49 -20.64 -14.99 -2.40
CA GLY A 49 -19.46 -15.04 -1.55
C GLY A 49 -18.14 -14.75 -2.26
N GLU A 50 -18.16 -14.36 -3.54
CA GLU A 50 -16.96 -14.04 -4.31
C GLU A 50 -16.31 -12.76 -3.78
N ILE A 51 -15.01 -12.84 -3.49
CA ILE A 51 -14.24 -11.76 -2.88
C ILE A 51 -13.64 -10.88 -3.98
N SER A 52 -13.70 -9.55 -3.82
CA SER A 52 -13.10 -8.57 -4.73
C SER A 52 -12.67 -7.30 -4.00
N LEU A 53 -11.95 -6.42 -4.69
CA LEU A 53 -11.63 -5.08 -4.19
C LEU A 53 -12.79 -4.12 -4.43
N TYR A 54 -13.04 -3.24 -3.48
CA TYR A 54 -14.02 -2.17 -3.62
C TYR A 54 -13.38 -0.94 -4.27
N ALA A 55 -13.88 -0.56 -5.45
CA ALA A 55 -13.38 0.56 -6.25
C ALA A 55 -14.18 1.87 -6.11
N GLY A 56 -14.98 2.01 -5.04
CA GLY A 56 -15.81 3.20 -4.80
C GLY A 56 -15.26 4.12 -3.71
N ASP A 57 -16.05 5.13 -3.33
CA ASP A 57 -15.65 6.14 -2.33
C ASP A 57 -15.40 5.53 -0.94
N HIS A 58 -14.48 6.12 -0.17
CA HIS A 58 -14.12 5.74 1.20
C HIS A 58 -15.21 6.08 2.24
N LEU A 59 -16.44 5.64 1.99
CA LEU A 59 -17.55 5.74 2.93
C LEU A 59 -17.33 4.81 4.13
N ALA A 60 -17.82 5.24 5.29
CA ALA A 60 -17.63 4.51 6.55
C ALA A 60 -18.35 3.15 6.58
N THR A 61 -19.45 3.02 5.84
CA THR A 61 -20.31 1.82 5.88
C THR A 61 -20.52 1.29 4.48
N ILE A 62 -19.65 0.35 4.09
CA ILE A 62 -19.84 -0.49 2.91
C ILE A 62 -20.25 -1.87 3.42
N PRO A 63 -21.47 -2.35 3.12
CA PRO A 63 -21.92 -3.69 3.51
C PRO A 63 -20.95 -4.77 3.00
N ASN A 64 -20.91 -5.91 3.67
CA ASN A 64 -20.14 -7.08 3.24
C ASN A 64 -18.67 -6.76 2.96
N SER A 65 -18.07 -5.85 3.74
CA SER A 65 -16.71 -5.37 3.51
C SER A 65 -15.81 -5.47 4.73
N VAL A 66 -14.52 -5.61 4.47
CA VAL A 66 -13.45 -5.47 5.45
C VAL A 66 -12.46 -4.45 4.90
N ALA A 67 -12.34 -3.31 5.59
CA ALA A 67 -11.27 -2.36 5.33
C ALA A 67 -10.02 -2.79 6.09
N VAL A 68 -8.88 -2.69 5.43
CA VAL A 68 -7.58 -3.11 5.95
C VAL A 68 -6.55 -2.02 5.73
N TRP A 69 -5.57 -1.99 6.61
CA TRP A 69 -4.33 -1.25 6.48
C TRP A 69 -3.18 -2.24 6.46
N GLY A 70 -2.29 -2.11 5.49
CA GLY A 70 -1.08 -2.91 5.37
C GLY A 70 0.16 -2.05 5.57
N ALA A 71 1.20 -2.63 6.15
CA ALA A 71 2.55 -2.10 6.03
C ALA A 71 3.54 -3.22 5.72
N ILE A 72 4.44 -2.95 4.77
CA ILE A 72 5.46 -3.89 4.33
C ILE A 72 6.82 -3.23 4.16
N SER A 73 7.87 -4.01 4.38
CA SER A 73 9.26 -3.64 4.14
C SER A 73 10.09 -4.92 3.94
N GLN A 74 11.38 -4.80 3.63
CA GLN A 74 12.27 -5.96 3.69
C GLN A 74 12.99 -6.03 5.05
N GLY A 75 13.73 -7.12 5.26
CA GLY A 75 14.58 -7.31 6.43
C GLY A 75 13.79 -7.67 7.69
N ASN A 76 14.13 -7.06 8.82
CA ASN A 76 13.58 -7.39 10.15
C ASN A 76 12.21 -6.74 10.44
N PHE A 77 11.57 -6.16 9.43
CA PHE A 77 10.24 -5.58 9.57
C PHE A 77 9.18 -6.69 9.65
N ASN A 78 8.28 -6.59 10.62
CA ASN A 78 7.13 -7.49 10.69
C ASN A 78 6.05 -6.99 9.72
N ASN A 79 5.95 -7.60 8.54
CA ASN A 79 4.92 -7.25 7.55
C ASN A 79 3.52 -7.45 8.15
N VAL A 80 2.74 -6.38 8.31
CA VAL A 80 1.47 -6.42 9.06
C VAL A 80 0.27 -6.11 8.19
N LEU A 81 -0.83 -6.80 8.49
CA LEU A 81 -2.19 -6.47 8.03
C LEU A 81 -3.06 -6.19 9.26
N LYS A 82 -3.76 -5.06 9.28
CA LYS A 82 -4.65 -4.65 10.36
C LYS A 82 -6.03 -4.31 9.82
N LYS A 83 -7.07 -4.65 10.59
CA LYS A 83 -8.44 -4.26 10.27
C LYS A 83 -8.67 -2.80 10.65
N ILE A 84 -9.26 -2.04 9.73
CA ILE A 84 -9.71 -0.67 9.96
C ILE A 84 -11.13 -0.74 10.53
N HIS A 85 -11.37 -0.03 11.63
CA HIS A 85 -12.69 0.01 12.26
C HIS A 85 -13.43 1.27 11.81
N GLY A 86 -14.47 1.09 10.99
CA GLY A 86 -15.25 2.18 10.41
C GLY A 86 -14.48 2.90 9.29
N ARG A 87 -14.40 4.22 9.38
CA ARG A 87 -13.61 5.07 8.49
C ARG A 87 -12.27 5.37 9.15
N MET A 88 -11.18 5.22 8.40
CA MET A 88 -9.86 5.64 8.86
C MET A 88 -9.87 7.13 9.20
N ASP A 89 -9.45 7.45 10.43
CA ASP A 89 -9.20 8.81 10.88
C ASP A 89 -7.75 8.97 11.35
N SER A 90 -7.34 10.21 11.63
CA SER A 90 -5.97 10.51 12.07
C SER A 90 -5.59 9.80 13.36
N ARG A 91 -6.54 9.54 14.28
CA ARG A 91 -6.24 8.87 15.53
C ARG A 91 -5.91 7.41 15.29
N GLN A 92 -6.79 6.70 14.57
CA GLN A 92 -6.59 5.30 14.24
C GLN A 92 -5.31 5.10 13.42
N TYR A 93 -5.03 6.01 12.48
CA TYR A 93 -3.80 5.97 11.70
C TYR A 93 -2.54 6.17 12.56
N MET A 94 -2.53 7.16 13.46
CA MET A 94 -1.41 7.35 14.40
C MET A 94 -1.22 6.13 15.33
N GLU A 95 -2.30 5.50 15.77
CA GLU A 95 -2.23 4.27 16.58
C GLU A 95 -1.59 3.11 15.79
N LEU A 96 -1.97 2.93 14.51
CA LEU A 96 -1.37 1.93 13.62
C LEU A 96 0.12 2.20 13.38
N LEU A 97 0.48 3.45 13.09
CA LEU A 97 1.88 3.86 12.91
C LEU A 97 2.69 3.62 14.19
N ASN A 98 2.19 4.04 15.35
CA ASN A 98 2.89 3.91 16.62
C ASN A 98 3.23 2.45 16.95
N GLN A 99 2.27 1.55 16.72
CA GLN A 99 2.42 0.14 17.07
C GLN A 99 3.28 -0.63 16.07
N ASN A 100 3.21 -0.31 14.78
CA ASN A 100 3.73 -1.18 13.73
C ASN A 100 4.84 -0.55 12.87
N VAL A 101 4.99 0.78 12.85
CA VAL A 101 5.92 1.49 11.96
C VAL A 101 7.02 2.21 12.74
N VAL A 102 6.65 2.98 13.77
CA VAL A 102 7.59 3.74 14.61
C VAL A 102 8.74 2.89 15.16
N PRO A 103 8.54 1.66 15.65
CA PRO A 103 9.64 0.83 16.16
C PRO A 103 10.71 0.49 15.11
N TYR A 104 10.40 0.63 13.82
CA TYR A 104 11.27 0.25 12.71
C TYR A 104 11.77 1.43 11.87
N CYS A 105 11.20 2.62 12.03
CA CYS A 105 11.45 3.79 11.18
C CYS A 105 12.40 4.84 11.77
N GLN A 106 13.26 4.47 12.73
CA GLN A 106 14.28 5.40 13.25
C GLN A 106 15.29 5.80 12.15
N ASP A 107 15.76 4.83 11.36
CA ASP A 107 16.69 5.04 10.24
C ASP A 107 16.07 4.72 8.86
N ASN A 108 14.85 4.19 8.87
CA ASN A 108 14.16 3.68 7.69
C ASN A 108 13.04 4.64 7.29
N PRO A 109 12.97 5.07 6.03
CA PRO A 109 11.95 6.02 5.62
C PRO A 109 10.59 5.34 5.41
N LEU A 110 9.51 6.08 5.66
CA LEU A 110 8.13 5.72 5.39
C LEU A 110 7.67 6.30 4.04
N ILE A 111 7.02 5.47 3.24
CA ILE A 111 6.16 5.87 2.13
C ILE A 111 4.72 5.57 2.51
N HIS A 112 3.89 6.62 2.43
CA HIS A 112 2.45 6.52 2.36
C HIS A 112 1.96 7.41 1.22
N ASP A 113 0.75 7.18 0.74
CA ASP A 113 0.17 8.01 -0.33
C ASP A 113 -0.30 9.39 0.21
N TYR A 114 -0.99 10.17 -0.64
CA TYR A 114 -1.54 11.47 -0.25
C TYR A 114 -2.98 11.41 0.25
N PHE A 115 -3.43 10.28 0.80
CA PHE A 115 -4.75 10.20 1.41
C PHE A 115 -4.91 11.31 2.48
N PRO A 116 -6.09 11.96 2.62
CA PRO A 116 -6.23 13.13 3.47
C PRO A 116 -5.80 12.92 4.93
N VAL A 117 -5.94 11.70 5.46
CA VAL A 117 -5.46 11.35 6.79
C VAL A 117 -3.93 11.42 6.89
N HIS A 118 -3.20 10.92 5.90
CA HIS A 118 -1.72 10.88 5.88
C HIS A 118 -1.10 12.28 5.91
N THR A 119 -1.78 13.24 5.27
CA THR A 119 -1.33 14.63 5.16
C THR A 119 -1.87 15.54 6.27
N ALA A 120 -2.71 15.02 7.17
CA ALA A 120 -3.27 15.79 8.27
C ALA A 120 -2.17 16.36 9.17
N LEU A 121 -2.37 17.58 9.67
CA LEU A 121 -1.40 18.27 10.53
C LEU A 121 -1.01 17.44 11.76
N SER A 122 -1.99 16.78 12.39
CA SER A 122 -1.76 15.92 13.56
C SER A 122 -0.85 14.73 13.24
N VAL A 123 -1.03 14.10 12.08
CA VAL A 123 -0.21 12.95 11.64
C VAL A 123 1.21 13.41 11.33
N ARG A 124 1.38 14.53 10.64
CA ARG A 124 2.71 15.12 10.38
C ARG A 124 3.45 15.48 11.66
N GLN A 125 2.75 16.09 12.63
CA GLN A 125 3.33 16.40 13.94
C GLN A 125 3.71 15.14 14.71
N PHE A 126 2.87 14.11 14.67
CA PHE A 126 3.15 12.81 15.28
C PHE A 126 4.40 12.15 14.68
N LEU A 127 4.51 12.07 13.35
CA LEU A 127 5.66 11.48 12.67
C LEU A 127 6.95 12.22 13.02
N LYS A 128 6.91 13.56 13.01
CA LYS A 128 8.05 14.40 13.43
C LYS A 128 8.44 14.17 14.89
N ALA A 129 7.47 14.06 15.80
CA ALA A 129 7.73 13.82 17.21
C ALA A 129 8.35 12.44 17.49
N HIS A 130 8.13 11.46 16.60
CA HIS A 130 8.71 10.12 16.69
C HIS A 130 9.92 9.94 15.76
N SER A 131 10.47 11.02 15.20
CA SER A 131 11.61 11.00 14.28
C SER A 131 11.43 10.08 13.06
N VAL A 132 10.19 9.88 12.61
CA VAL A 132 9.90 9.10 11.40
C VAL A 132 10.15 9.97 10.18
N THR A 133 11.09 9.55 9.34
CA THR A 133 11.35 10.21 8.05
C THR A 133 10.32 9.74 7.02
N VAL A 134 9.59 10.67 6.40
CA VAL A 134 8.68 10.38 5.29
C VAL A 134 9.36 10.78 3.98
N LEU A 135 9.23 9.96 2.92
CA LEU A 135 9.64 10.37 1.57
C LEU A 135 8.57 11.30 0.97
N GLU A 136 8.62 12.58 1.34
CA GLU A 136 7.59 13.57 1.00
C GLU A 136 7.43 13.81 -0.53
N ASP A 137 8.43 13.42 -1.32
CA ASP A 137 8.43 13.55 -2.77
C ASP A 137 7.86 12.32 -3.51
N TRP A 138 7.30 11.34 -2.79
CA TRP A 138 6.48 10.29 -3.40
C TRP A 138 5.45 10.92 -4.35
N PRO A 139 5.33 10.53 -5.62
CA PRO A 139 4.52 11.27 -6.57
C PRO A 139 3.02 11.02 -6.36
N LYS A 140 2.18 12.04 -6.61
CA LYS A 140 0.73 11.85 -6.65
C LYS A 140 0.33 10.84 -7.73
N LYS A 141 -0.77 10.12 -7.53
CA LYS A 141 -1.30 9.12 -8.46
C LYS A 141 -0.22 8.08 -8.84
N SER A 142 0.32 7.41 -7.83
CA SER A 142 1.41 6.42 -7.98
C SER A 142 1.07 5.04 -7.43
N GLY A 143 -0.22 4.66 -7.47
CA GLY A 143 -0.67 3.34 -7.04
C GLY A 143 0.00 2.21 -7.85
N ASP A 144 0.23 2.41 -9.15
CA ASP A 144 0.97 1.46 -9.99
C ASP A 144 2.45 1.26 -9.57
N ILE A 145 3.04 2.23 -8.88
CA ILE A 145 4.40 2.14 -8.32
C ILE A 145 4.36 1.56 -6.90
N MET A 146 3.26 1.81 -6.16
CA MET A 146 3.08 1.33 -4.79
C MET A 146 3.07 -0.21 -4.74
N PRO A 147 3.99 -0.86 -4.00
CA PRO A 147 4.01 -2.30 -3.88
C PRO A 147 2.70 -2.89 -3.33
N LEU A 148 2.08 -2.23 -2.34
CA LEU A 148 0.85 -2.73 -1.70
C LEU A 148 -0.34 -2.86 -2.66
N GLU A 149 -0.41 -2.03 -3.71
CA GLU A 149 -1.45 -2.18 -4.75
C GLU A 149 -1.28 -3.48 -5.53
N THR A 150 -0.04 -3.94 -5.74
CA THR A 150 0.22 -5.27 -6.32
C THR A 150 -0.16 -6.38 -5.34
N VAL A 151 0.11 -6.20 -4.05
CA VAL A 151 -0.28 -7.16 -3.01
C VAL A 151 -1.80 -7.36 -3.02
N TRP A 152 -2.58 -6.27 -3.06
CA TRP A 152 -4.04 -6.34 -3.01
C TRP A 152 -4.62 -7.11 -4.19
N LEU A 153 -4.08 -6.89 -5.39
CA LEU A 153 -4.48 -7.61 -6.60
C LEU A 153 -4.10 -9.09 -6.53
N ASP A 154 -2.85 -9.41 -6.20
CA ASP A 154 -2.37 -10.79 -6.07
C ASP A 154 -3.14 -11.57 -4.98
N MET A 155 -3.58 -10.89 -3.92
CA MET A 155 -4.43 -11.51 -2.90
C MET A 155 -5.78 -11.91 -3.48
N ILE A 156 -6.44 -11.05 -4.27
CA ILE A 156 -7.69 -11.41 -4.95
C ILE A 156 -7.49 -12.55 -5.94
N ASP A 157 -6.42 -12.52 -6.72
CA ASP A 157 -6.15 -13.55 -7.72
C ASP A 157 -5.96 -14.91 -7.03
N ARG A 158 -5.15 -14.98 -5.96
CA ARG A 158 -4.94 -16.22 -5.20
C ARG A 158 -6.19 -16.72 -4.49
N LEU A 159 -7.04 -15.83 -3.97
CA LEU A 159 -8.32 -16.22 -3.37
C LEU A 159 -9.26 -16.80 -4.43
N THR A 160 -9.31 -16.17 -5.60
CA THR A 160 -10.12 -16.59 -6.75
C THR A 160 -9.67 -17.94 -7.29
N GLU A 161 -8.37 -18.13 -7.55
CA GLU A 161 -7.77 -19.38 -8.02
C GLU A 161 -8.05 -20.57 -7.08
N ARG A 162 -8.12 -20.29 -5.77
CA ARG A 162 -8.41 -21.29 -4.73
C ARG A 162 -9.90 -21.47 -4.46
N ASN A 163 -10.77 -20.74 -5.17
CA ASN A 163 -12.22 -20.72 -4.95
C ASN A 163 -12.60 -20.41 -3.49
N VAL A 164 -11.87 -19.49 -2.85
CA VAL A 164 -12.18 -19.04 -1.49
C VAL A 164 -13.39 -18.10 -1.53
N LEU A 165 -14.40 -18.41 -0.73
CA LEU A 165 -15.63 -17.64 -0.60
C LEU A 165 -15.79 -17.13 0.83
N ALA A 166 -16.41 -15.97 1.00
CA ALA A 166 -16.77 -15.42 2.30
C ALA A 166 -18.25 -15.05 2.34
N PHE A 167 -18.94 -15.40 3.43
CA PHE A 167 -20.37 -15.08 3.62
C PHE A 167 -20.61 -14.16 4.82
N ASP A 168 -19.56 -13.82 5.55
CA ASP A 168 -19.57 -12.82 6.61
C ASP A 168 -18.20 -12.11 6.73
N THR A 169 -18.17 -10.99 7.45
CA THR A 169 -16.94 -10.18 7.59
C THR A 169 -15.86 -10.82 8.46
N SER A 170 -16.20 -11.81 9.28
CA SER A 170 -15.24 -12.55 10.10
C SER A 170 -14.52 -13.58 9.25
N GLN A 171 -15.26 -14.34 8.43
CA GLN A 171 -14.69 -15.24 7.43
C GLN A 171 -13.78 -14.50 6.45
N LEU A 172 -14.27 -13.39 5.87
CA LEU A 172 -13.45 -12.56 4.97
C LEU A 172 -12.15 -12.14 5.67
N TRP A 173 -12.23 -11.60 6.89
CA TRP A 173 -11.04 -11.21 7.64
C TRP A 173 -10.07 -12.37 7.89
N SER A 174 -10.58 -13.54 8.29
CA SER A 174 -9.76 -14.74 8.50
C SER A 174 -9.02 -15.17 7.24
N HIS A 175 -9.68 -15.17 6.08
CA HIS A 175 -9.04 -15.51 4.80
C HIS A 175 -7.94 -14.52 4.42
N LEU A 176 -8.17 -13.23 4.64
CA LEU A 176 -7.17 -12.19 4.35
C LEU A 176 -5.93 -12.33 5.24
N VAL A 177 -6.12 -12.56 6.54
CA VAL A 177 -5.00 -12.76 7.49
C VAL A 177 -4.22 -14.03 7.16
N GLU A 178 -4.89 -15.16 6.93
CA GLU A 178 -4.21 -16.41 6.60
C GLU A 178 -3.38 -16.28 5.30
N LEU A 179 -3.94 -15.62 4.29
CA LEU A 179 -3.21 -15.39 3.04
C LEU A 179 -2.03 -14.45 3.25
N TRP A 180 -2.21 -13.35 3.99
CA TRP A 180 -1.13 -12.42 4.30
C TRP A 180 0.03 -13.10 5.04
N GLU A 181 -0.28 -13.90 6.07
CA GLU A 181 0.71 -14.67 6.82
C GLU A 181 1.46 -15.65 5.91
N ARG A 182 0.76 -16.31 5.00
CA ARG A 182 1.38 -17.19 4.01
C ARG A 182 2.33 -16.44 3.07
N LEU A 183 1.91 -15.27 2.56
CA LEU A 183 2.76 -14.41 1.72
C LEU A 183 4.01 -13.95 2.50
N SER A 184 3.87 -13.59 3.77
CA SER A 184 5.00 -13.26 4.65
C SER A 184 5.99 -14.43 4.76
N LEU A 185 5.51 -15.64 5.00
CA LEU A 185 6.34 -16.85 5.14
C LEU A 185 7.03 -17.26 3.84
N GLU A 186 6.38 -17.03 2.69
CA GLU A 186 6.93 -17.31 1.36
C GLU A 186 7.99 -16.29 0.91
N GLY A 187 8.24 -15.23 1.68
CA GLY A 187 9.18 -14.15 1.31
C GLY A 187 8.66 -13.24 0.19
N TYR A 188 7.36 -13.29 -0.09
CA TYR A 188 6.72 -12.59 -1.22
C TYR A 188 6.94 -11.07 -1.14
N PHE A 189 6.75 -10.45 0.02
CA PHE A 189 6.92 -9.00 0.19
C PHE A 189 8.35 -8.53 -0.11
N SER A 190 9.35 -9.32 0.30
CA SER A 190 10.75 -9.02 0.02
C SER A 190 11.05 -9.10 -1.48
N GLN A 191 10.56 -10.15 -2.14
CA GLN A 191 10.70 -10.29 -3.59
C GLN A 191 9.97 -9.16 -4.34
N LEU A 192 8.81 -8.73 -3.87
CA LEU A 192 8.05 -7.64 -4.48
C LEU A 192 8.79 -6.30 -4.36
N ILE A 193 9.30 -5.98 -3.17
CA ILE A 193 10.03 -4.71 -2.95
C ILE A 193 11.34 -4.67 -3.76
N SER A 194 12.01 -5.81 -3.96
CA SER A 194 13.23 -5.84 -4.80
C SER A 194 12.98 -5.48 -6.27
N THR A 195 11.71 -5.46 -6.71
CA THR A 195 11.32 -4.98 -8.05
C THR A 195 11.25 -3.45 -8.17
N MET A 196 11.34 -2.71 -7.06
CA MET A 196 11.19 -1.25 -7.06
C MET A 196 12.11 -0.51 -8.03
N PRO A 197 13.43 -0.81 -8.12
CA PRO A 197 14.28 -0.20 -9.13
C PRO A 197 13.78 -0.42 -10.56
N ASN A 198 13.27 -1.62 -10.86
CA ASN A 198 12.71 -1.91 -12.18
C ASN A 198 11.42 -1.11 -12.45
N ARG A 199 10.52 -0.99 -11.46
CA ARG A 199 9.32 -0.14 -11.56
C ARG A 199 9.69 1.29 -11.93
N LEU A 200 10.69 1.86 -11.26
CA LEU A 200 11.17 3.21 -11.54
C LEU A 200 11.82 3.35 -12.93
N ARG A 201 12.58 2.35 -13.39
CA ARG A 201 13.14 2.34 -14.75
C ARG A 201 12.02 2.37 -15.80
N ILE A 202 10.93 1.63 -15.58
CA ILE A 202 9.76 1.64 -16.47
C ILE A 202 9.07 3.02 -16.45
N VAL A 203 8.91 3.65 -15.29
CA VAL A 203 8.37 5.02 -15.17
C VAL A 203 9.18 6.00 -16.02
N ILE A 204 10.51 5.93 -15.97
CA ILE A 204 11.39 6.78 -16.79
C ILE A 204 11.19 6.49 -18.28
N ALA A 205 11.21 5.21 -18.67
CA ALA A 205 11.06 4.78 -20.07
C ALA A 205 9.72 5.22 -20.67
N GLN A 206 8.67 5.27 -19.86
CA GLN A 206 7.33 5.72 -20.24
C GLN A 206 7.11 7.23 -20.04
N ASN A 207 8.17 8.00 -19.78
CA ASN A 207 8.10 9.44 -19.54
C ASN A 207 7.09 9.84 -18.45
N GLY A 208 7.09 9.09 -17.35
CA GLY A 208 6.23 9.35 -16.20
C GLY A 208 4.79 8.85 -16.34
N ALA A 209 4.45 8.14 -17.41
CA ALA A 209 3.12 7.52 -17.55
C ALA A 209 2.93 6.33 -16.58
N TRP A 210 1.74 5.74 -16.63
CA TRP A 210 1.35 4.56 -15.84
C TRP A 210 2.12 3.31 -16.26
N ILE A 211 2.74 2.64 -15.30
CA ILE A 211 3.37 1.33 -15.50
C ILE A 211 2.30 0.24 -15.33
N ARG A 212 2.43 -0.84 -16.10
CA ARG A 212 1.56 -2.02 -16.04
C ARG A 212 2.39 -3.20 -15.58
#